data_AF-A0A5R8NX98-F1
#
_entry.id   AF-A0A5R8NX98-F1
#
_cell.length_a   1.000
_cell.length_b   1.000
_cell.length_c   1.000
_cell.angle_alpha   90.00
_cell.angle_beta   90.00
_cell.angle_gamma   90.00
#
_symmetry.space_group_name_H-M   'P 1'
#
loop_
_entity.id
_entity.type
_entity.pdbx_description
1 polymer ?
#
loop_
_entity_poly.entity_id
_entity_poly.type
_entity_poly.pdbx_seq_one_letter_code
_entity_poly.pdbx_strand_id
1 'polypeptide(L)'
;MPTSLPATTPGATSPAPGTPLEVSDSAATALCEMIRPELSNWRVQGPTLGRIGLNAMVHDWALRNGAINAQVLADKQSIDRITTKACPEVRQEAIDALQLPDLASGLAF
;
A
#
# COMPACT_ATOMS: atom_id res chain seq x y z
N MET A 1 -41.17 17.59 16.09
CA MET A 1 -39.86 17.39 16.76
C MET A 1 -39.23 16.12 16.22
N PRO A 2 -38.22 16.19 15.34
CA PRO A 2 -37.50 15.00 14.90
C PRO A 2 -36.43 14.63 15.94
N THR A 3 -36.50 13.40 16.45
CA THR A 3 -35.49 12.78 17.31
C THR A 3 -34.24 12.45 16.48
N SER A 4 -33.09 13.02 16.83
CA SER A 4 -31.79 12.63 16.28
C SER A 4 -31.30 11.33 16.93
N LEU A 5 -30.99 10.33 16.12
CA LEU A 5 -30.28 9.12 16.54
C LEU A 5 -28.76 9.43 16.63
N PRO A 6 -28.03 8.87 17.61
CA PRO A 6 -26.59 9.02 17.68
C PRO A 6 -25.93 8.24 16.53
N ALA A 7 -25.07 8.92 15.77
CA ALA A 7 -24.21 8.29 14.77
C ALA A 7 -23.07 7.56 15.49
N THR A 8 -23.12 6.23 15.49
CA THR A 8 -22.00 5.40 15.93
C THR A 8 -20.86 5.56 14.93
N THR A 9 -19.83 6.30 15.32
CA THR A 9 -18.56 6.37 14.58
C THR A 9 -17.90 5.00 14.67
N PRO A 10 -17.53 4.33 13.56
CA PRO A 10 -16.68 3.16 13.64
C PRO A 10 -15.31 3.59 14.18
N GLY A 11 -15.06 3.30 15.46
CA GLY A 11 -13.72 3.40 16.02
C GLY A 11 -12.81 2.43 15.28
N ALA A 12 -11.70 2.93 14.74
CA ALA A 12 -10.66 2.12 14.14
C ALA A 12 -10.13 1.16 15.23
N THR A 13 -10.64 -0.06 15.22
CA THR A 13 -10.13 -1.14 16.05
C THR A 13 -8.83 -1.58 15.41
N SER A 14 -7.70 -1.43 16.11
CA SER A 14 -6.44 -2.02 15.64
C SER A 14 -6.64 -3.53 15.48
N PRO A 15 -6.27 -4.12 14.33
CA PRO A 15 -6.39 -5.56 14.15
C PRO A 15 -5.53 -6.28 15.21
N ALA A 16 -6.01 -7.42 15.69
CA ALA A 16 -5.22 -8.30 16.53
C ALA A 16 -3.95 -8.76 15.76
N PRO A 17 -2.83 -9.05 16.45
CA PRO A 17 -1.64 -9.61 15.82
C PRO A 17 -2.00 -10.87 15.01
N GLY A 18 -1.62 -10.89 13.73
CA GLY A 18 -1.90 -12.00 12.82
C GLY A 18 -3.14 -11.84 11.95
N THR A 19 -3.94 -10.78 12.12
CA THR A 19 -5.02 -10.46 11.17
C THR A 19 -4.43 -9.75 9.95
N PRO A 20 -4.70 -10.23 8.72
CA PRO A 20 -4.29 -9.56 7.49
C PRO A 20 -4.78 -8.11 7.46
N LEU A 21 -3.91 -7.17 7.07
CA LEU A 21 -4.32 -5.80 6.83
C LEU A 21 -5.29 -5.75 5.64
N GLU A 22 -6.51 -5.30 5.91
CA GLU A 22 -7.52 -4.99 4.91
C GLU A 22 -7.61 -3.49 4.68
N VAL A 23 -7.78 -3.10 3.42
CA VAL A 23 -7.96 -1.70 3.00
C VAL A 23 -9.18 -1.58 2.11
N SER A 24 -9.73 -0.37 1.98
CA SER A 24 -10.83 -0.13 1.04
C SER A 24 -10.40 -0.33 -0.42
N ASP A 25 -11.35 -0.60 -1.31
CA ASP A 25 -11.07 -0.69 -2.76
C ASP A 25 -10.49 0.62 -3.32
N SER A 26 -10.89 1.77 -2.76
CA SER A 26 -10.33 3.07 -3.11
C SER A 26 -8.86 3.20 -2.72
N ALA A 27 -8.47 2.71 -1.53
CA ALA A 27 -7.09 2.70 -1.07
C ALA A 27 -6.24 1.76 -1.94
N ALA A 28 -6.77 0.58 -2.29
CA ALA A 28 -6.12 -0.37 -3.17
C ALA A 28 -5.87 0.23 -4.56
N THR A 29 -6.89 0.85 -5.15
CA THR A 29 -6.78 1.56 -6.45
C THR A 29 -5.76 2.69 -6.37
N ALA A 30 -5.79 3.50 -5.29
CA ALA A 30 -4.86 4.60 -5.11
C ALA A 30 -3.39 4.14 -5.10
N LEU A 31 -3.08 3.01 -4.46
CA LEU A 31 -1.72 2.45 -4.48
C LEU A 31 -1.27 2.12 -5.91
N CYS A 32 -2.12 1.46 -6.69
CA CYS A 32 -1.84 1.11 -8.07
C CYS A 32 -1.61 2.36 -8.96
N GLU A 33 -2.43 3.39 -8.78
CA GLU A 33 -2.30 4.65 -9.52
C GLU A 33 -1.05 5.46 -9.10
N MET A 34 -0.54 5.28 -7.87
CA MET A 34 0.74 5.85 -7.45
C MET A 34 1.93 5.09 -8.06
N ILE A 35 1.87 3.76 -8.15
CA ILE A 35 2.95 2.93 -8.69
C ILE A 35 3.11 3.12 -10.21
N ARG A 36 2.00 3.09 -10.95
CA ARG A 36 1.99 3.10 -12.41
C ARG A 36 2.86 4.19 -13.07
N PRO A 37 2.78 5.49 -12.70
CA PRO A 37 3.60 6.52 -13.32
C PRO A 37 5.10 6.36 -13.01
N GLU A 38 5.45 5.73 -11.88
CA GLU A 38 6.85 5.56 -11.47
C GLU A 38 7.56 4.41 -12.19
N LEU A 39 6.84 3.48 -12.82
CA LEU A 39 7.44 2.32 -13.49
C LEU A 39 8.50 2.71 -14.53
N SER A 40 8.24 3.74 -15.34
CA SER A 40 9.21 4.25 -16.31
C SER A 40 10.43 4.84 -15.59
N ASN A 41 10.19 5.62 -14.54
CA ASN A 41 11.24 6.25 -13.74
C ASN A 41 12.15 5.22 -13.08
N TRP A 42 11.59 4.15 -12.50
CA TRP A 42 12.36 3.08 -11.87
C TRP A 42 13.24 2.31 -12.86
N ARG A 43 12.77 2.10 -14.10
CA ARG A 43 13.59 1.49 -15.16
C ARG A 43 14.76 2.40 -15.57
N VAL A 44 14.55 3.71 -15.59
CA VAL A 44 15.57 4.69 -15.98
C VAL A 44 16.59 4.92 -14.86
N GLN A 45 16.13 5.13 -13.63
CA GLN A 45 17.01 5.39 -12.48
C GLN A 45 17.66 4.13 -11.91
N GLY A 46 17.09 2.96 -12.20
CA GLY A 46 17.56 1.67 -11.73
C GLY A 46 17.04 1.26 -10.35
N PRO A 47 17.27 -0.01 -9.97
CA PRO A 47 16.61 -0.65 -8.84
C PRO A 47 16.97 -0.04 -7.49
N THR A 48 18.18 0.50 -7.31
CA THR A 48 18.60 1.10 -6.04
C THR A 48 17.74 2.31 -5.68
N LEU A 49 17.61 3.28 -6.59
CA LEU A 49 16.79 4.47 -6.37
C LEU A 49 15.29 4.13 -6.44
N GLY A 50 14.90 3.20 -7.32
CA GLY A 50 13.52 2.76 -7.42
C GLY A 50 12.99 2.14 -6.12
N ARG A 51 13.79 1.33 -5.41
CA ARG A 51 13.37 0.74 -4.12
C ARG A 51 13.18 1.80 -3.03
N ILE A 52 14.04 2.82 -2.99
CA ILE A 52 13.87 3.97 -2.09
C ILE A 52 12.55 4.69 -2.43
N GLY A 53 12.28 4.90 -3.72
CA GLY A 53 11.04 5.49 -4.22
C GLY A 53 9.80 4.68 -3.84
N LEU A 54 9.82 3.35 -4.04
CA LEU A 54 8.74 2.45 -3.62
C LEU A 54 8.48 2.58 -2.11
N ASN A 55 9.53 2.53 -1.29
CA ASN A 55 9.39 2.63 0.15
C ASN A 55 8.75 3.97 0.57
N ALA A 56 9.23 5.09 0.03
CA ALA A 56 8.68 6.41 0.31
C ALA A 56 7.21 6.53 -0.15
N MET A 57 6.89 5.98 -1.33
CA MET A 57 5.54 5.96 -1.88
C MET A 57 4.57 5.17 -0.99
N VAL A 58 4.97 4.00 -0.49
CA VAL A 58 4.14 3.20 0.40
C VAL A 58 3.91 3.91 1.73
N HIS A 59 4.89 4.64 2.25
CA HIS A 59 4.69 5.48 3.44
C HIS A 59 3.66 6.60 3.19
N ASP A 60 3.77 7.34 2.09
CA ASP A 60 2.82 8.39 1.72
C ASP A 60 1.40 7.81 1.50
N TRP A 61 1.30 6.68 0.81
CA TRP A 61 0.04 5.97 0.62
C TRP A 61 -0.58 5.57 1.98
N ALA A 62 0.20 4.97 2.87
CA ALA A 62 -0.27 4.56 4.19
C ALA A 62 -0.69 5.75 5.05
N LEU A 63 0.03 6.88 4.96
CA LEU A 63 -0.35 8.13 5.62
C LEU A 63 -1.72 8.64 5.16
N ARG A 64 -1.97 8.65 3.85
CA ARG A 64 -3.23 9.13 3.25
C ARG A 64 -4.43 8.23 3.54
N ASN A 65 -4.20 6.94 3.81
CA ASN A 65 -5.24 5.94 4.01
C ASN A 65 -5.41 5.56 5.48
N GLY A 66 -5.46 6.57 6.36
CA GLY A 66 -5.71 6.38 7.79
C GLY A 66 -4.45 6.25 8.65
N ALA A 67 -3.31 6.76 8.18
CA ALA A 67 -2.03 6.70 8.88
C ALA A 67 -1.59 5.28 9.25
N ILE A 68 -1.82 4.32 8.36
CA ILE A 68 -1.69 2.88 8.64
C ILE A 68 -0.25 2.33 8.52
N ASN A 69 0.78 3.17 8.68
CA ASN A 69 2.18 2.76 8.49
C ASN A 69 2.60 1.63 9.43
N ALA A 70 2.18 1.70 10.70
CA ALA A 70 2.48 0.66 11.68
C ALA A 70 1.81 -0.69 11.32
N GLN A 71 0.61 -0.65 10.77
CA GLN A 71 -0.10 -1.84 10.30
C GLN A 71 0.55 -2.44 9.06
N VAL A 72 0.99 -1.60 8.11
CA VAL A 72 1.75 -2.07 6.93
C VAL A 72 3.09 -2.66 7.36
N LEU A 73 3.77 -2.08 8.36
CA LEU A 73 4.99 -2.66 8.92
C LEU A 73 4.72 -4.03 9.57
N ALA A 74 3.62 -4.17 10.30
CA ALA A 74 3.23 -5.43 10.93
C ALA A 74 2.85 -6.52 9.90
N ASP A 75 2.40 -6.13 8.71
CA ASP A 75 1.99 -7.03 7.63
C ASP A 75 2.45 -6.49 6.26
N LYS A 76 3.77 -6.46 6.02
CA LYS A 76 4.33 -5.92 4.76
C LYS A 76 3.78 -6.62 3.51
N GLN A 77 3.46 -7.91 3.64
CA GLN A 77 2.88 -8.73 2.59
C GLN A 77 1.48 -8.25 2.16
N SER A 78 0.85 -7.35 2.91
CA SER A 78 -0.38 -6.68 2.48
C SER A 78 -0.19 -5.93 1.16
N ILE A 79 0.96 -5.29 0.92
CA ILE A 79 1.21 -4.53 -0.31
C ILE A 79 1.14 -5.43 -1.54
N ASP A 80 1.74 -6.63 -1.46
CA ASP A 80 1.62 -7.64 -2.51
C ASP A 80 0.19 -8.13 -2.68
N ARG A 81 -0.51 -8.49 -1.59
CA ARG A 81 -1.90 -8.97 -1.69
C ARG A 81 -2.84 -7.92 -2.30
N ILE A 82 -2.71 -6.66 -1.88
CA ILE A 82 -3.47 -5.51 -2.39
C ILE A 82 -3.23 -5.34 -3.89
N THR A 83 -1.96 -5.28 -4.30
CA THR A 83 -1.60 -5.03 -5.71
C THR A 83 -1.85 -6.24 -6.61
N THR A 84 -1.72 -7.48 -6.13
CA THR A 84 -2.13 -8.68 -6.86
C THR A 84 -3.62 -8.67 -7.17
N LYS A 85 -4.46 -8.23 -6.22
CA LYS A 85 -5.92 -8.16 -6.42
C LYS A 85 -6.33 -6.99 -7.32
N ALA A 86 -5.72 -5.82 -7.12
CA ALA A 86 -6.17 -4.57 -7.74
C ALA A 86 -5.50 -4.27 -9.10
N CYS A 87 -4.23 -4.63 -9.28
CA CYS A 87 -3.45 -4.27 -10.46
C CYS A 87 -2.27 -5.25 -10.69
N PRO A 88 -2.53 -6.53 -11.01
CA PRO A 88 -1.50 -7.55 -11.08
C PRO A 88 -0.40 -7.24 -12.13
N GLU A 89 -0.74 -6.57 -13.22
CA GLU A 89 0.21 -6.17 -14.26
C GLU A 89 1.17 -5.07 -13.75
N VAL A 90 0.63 -4.05 -13.08
CA VAL A 90 1.41 -2.96 -12.46
C VAL A 90 2.33 -3.52 -11.38
N ARG A 91 1.85 -4.48 -10.58
CA ARG A 91 2.65 -5.19 -9.59
C ARG A 91 3.83 -5.90 -10.25
N GLN A 92 3.57 -6.67 -11.31
CA GLN A 92 4.62 -7.44 -11.98
C GLN A 92 5.67 -6.52 -12.61
N GLU A 93 5.24 -5.46 -13.30
CA GLU A 93 6.16 -4.48 -13.88
C GLU A 93 7.02 -3.77 -12.83
N ALA A 94 6.45 -3.49 -11.64
CA ALA A 94 7.18 -2.91 -10.52
C ALA A 94 8.23 -3.89 -9.97
N ILE A 95 7.86 -5.15 -9.75
CA ILE A 95 8.77 -6.21 -9.29
C ILE A 95 9.95 -6.36 -10.25
N ASP A 96 9.68 -6.39 -11.56
CA ASP A 96 10.70 -6.53 -12.59
C ASP A 96 11.61 -5.30 -12.65
N ALA A 97 11.04 -4.08 -12.66
CA ALA A 97 11.79 -2.83 -12.70
C ALA A 97 12.69 -2.64 -11.47
N LEU A 98 12.24 -3.10 -10.31
CA LEU A 98 12.94 -2.98 -9.03
C LEU A 98 13.85 -4.17 -8.72
N GLN A 99 13.83 -5.21 -9.54
CA GLN A 99 14.54 -6.47 -9.32
C GLN A 99 14.30 -7.01 -7.90
N LEU A 100 13.03 -7.13 -7.53
CA LEU A 100 12.60 -7.65 -6.24
C LEU A 100 11.98 -9.04 -6.41
N PRO A 101 11.96 -9.89 -5.37
CA PRO A 101 11.14 -11.09 -5.39
C PRO A 101 9.64 -10.79 -5.20
N ASP A 102 9.32 -9.76 -4.40
CA ASP A 102 7.99 -9.23 -4.13
C ASP A 102 8.08 -7.75 -3.71
N LEU A 103 6.97 -7.00 -3.73
CA LEU A 103 7.02 -5.58 -3.38
C LEU A 103 7.36 -5.36 -1.91
N ALA A 104 6.88 -6.24 -1.02
CA ALA A 104 7.14 -6.22 0.41
C ALA A 104 8.65 -6.25 0.76
N SER A 105 9.45 -6.95 -0.04
CA SER A 105 10.91 -7.03 0.10
C SER A 105 11.62 -5.70 -0.17
N GLY A 106 10.97 -4.77 -0.87
CA GLY A 106 11.46 -3.41 -1.08
C GLY A 106 11.14 -2.43 0.04
N LEU A 107 10.38 -2.85 1.07
CA LEU A 107 9.89 -1.96 2.13
C LEU A 107 10.78 -1.99 3.38
N ALA A 108 11.23 -0.82 3.79
CA ALA A 108 12.05 -0.58 4.98
C ALA A 108 11.36 0.50 5.83
N PHE A 109 11.01 0.15 7.07
CA PHE A 109 10.43 1.05 8.06
C PHE A 109 11.44 1.27 9.19
#